data_AF-A0A3L7TWI3-F1
#
_entry.id   AF-A0A3L7TWI3-F1
#
_cell.length_a   1.000
_cell.length_b   1.000
_cell.length_c   1.000
_cell.angle_alpha   90.00
_cell.angle_beta   90.00
_cell.angle_gamma   90.00
#
_symmetry.space_group_name_H-M   'P 1'
#
loop_
_entity.id
_entity.type
_entity.pdbx_description
1 polymer ?
#
loop_
_entity_poly.entity_id
_entity_poly.type
_entity_poly.pdbx_seq_one_letter_code
_entity_poly.pdbx_strand_id
1 'polypeptide(L)'
;QIGTILKSVSDELGLGSKSIPVYAPGSHDTASAVVGVPYTGNPKPGAPPDWCYISCGTWSLMGVETPKPVITPETFAANFTNEGGVFGTTRLLKNIMGLWLVQECRRTWQRGGVNYDYAELTRLAAAAKTLRTVIDPDDLTLMPPGDMPSRIAVLAAKAGEPIPGEPGEFIRTSLDSLVLKYRWTIQRLESILNTSISTVHLVGGGIQNELLCQLTADATGRAVVAGPVEATAAGNIMMQAIASGRVSGLKEARSILAESFAVKRYEPRPGRAAMWGDAYQRLLKQL
;
A
#
# COMPACT_ATOMS: atom_id res chain seq x y z
N GLN A 1 -24.76 13.27 5.80
CA GLN A 1 -24.60 13.91 7.12
C GLN A 1 -25.17 12.98 8.16
N ILE A 2 -24.48 12.73 9.28
CA ILE A 2 -24.96 11.86 10.37
C ILE A 2 -25.47 12.65 11.58
N GLY A 3 -25.29 13.97 11.59
CA GLY A 3 -25.74 14.84 12.65
C GLY A 3 -24.94 16.14 12.68
N THR A 4 -24.83 16.71 13.88
CA THR A 4 -23.98 17.86 14.19
C THR A 4 -23.06 17.50 15.36
N ILE A 5 -22.03 18.31 15.60
CA ILE A 5 -21.10 18.10 16.72
C ILE A 5 -21.85 17.98 18.05
N LEU A 6 -21.41 17.06 18.92
CA LEU A 6 -22.02 16.86 20.22
C LEU A 6 -21.85 18.11 21.09
N LYS A 7 -22.86 18.43 21.92
CA LYS A 7 -22.82 19.57 22.83
C LYS A 7 -21.58 19.53 23.73
N SER A 8 -21.25 18.36 24.29
CA SER A 8 -20.07 18.19 25.15
C SER A 8 -18.77 18.60 24.47
N VAL A 9 -18.57 18.21 23.21
CA VAL A 9 -17.37 18.56 22.42
C VAL A 9 -17.40 20.04 22.03
N SER A 10 -18.57 20.59 21.72
CA SER A 10 -18.73 22.03 21.44
C SER A 10 -18.37 22.89 22.65
N ASP A 11 -18.83 22.49 23.84
CA ASP A 11 -18.54 23.17 25.10
C ASP A 11 -17.04 23.08 25.45
N GLU A 12 -16.43 21.90 25.32
CA GLU A 12 -14.99 21.67 25.58
C GLU A 12 -14.08 22.50 24.66
N LEU A 13 -14.40 22.56 23.36
CA LEU A 13 -13.61 23.30 22.37
C LEU A 13 -13.95 24.80 22.31
N GLY A 14 -14.86 25.30 23.15
CA GLY A 14 -15.27 26.71 23.17
C GLY A 14 -15.93 27.18 21.88
N LEU A 15 -16.61 26.28 21.16
CA LEU A 15 -17.22 26.56 19.85
C LEU A 15 -18.57 27.30 19.96
N GLY A 16 -19.10 27.46 21.17
CA GLY A 16 -20.36 28.14 21.44
C GLY A 16 -21.56 27.39 20.88
N SER A 17 -22.52 28.14 20.32
CA SER A 17 -23.75 27.60 19.71
C SER A 17 -23.59 27.23 18.23
N LYS A 18 -22.35 27.11 17.72
CA LYS A 18 -22.11 26.79 16.31
C LYS A 18 -22.58 25.37 15.99
N SER A 19 -23.51 25.26 15.06
CA SER A 19 -23.94 23.98 14.50
C SER A 19 -22.97 23.55 13.40
N ILE A 20 -22.05 22.64 13.74
CA ILE A 20 -21.07 22.09 12.80
C ILE A 20 -21.57 20.73 12.33
N PRO A 21 -21.84 20.53 11.02
CA PRO A 21 -22.30 19.25 10.51
C PRO A 21 -21.22 18.18 10.64
N VAL A 22 -21.62 16.98 11.05
CA VAL A 22 -20.74 15.79 11.09
C VAL A 22 -21.14 14.86 9.95
N TYR A 23 -20.16 14.46 9.17
CA TYR A 23 -20.31 13.54 8.05
C TYR A 23 -19.59 12.23 8.36
N ALA A 24 -20.16 11.11 7.94
CA ALA A 24 -19.48 9.82 7.94
C ALA A 24 -18.75 9.64 6.60
N PRO A 25 -17.41 9.76 6.55
CA PRO A 25 -16.64 9.41 5.36
C PRO A 25 -16.50 7.88 5.25
N GLY A 26 -15.58 7.39 4.41
CA GLY A 26 -15.06 6.03 4.57
C GLY A 26 -14.35 5.92 5.92
N SER A 27 -15.07 5.51 6.96
CA SER A 27 -14.62 5.61 8.36
C SER A 27 -13.43 4.71 8.69
N HIS A 28 -13.24 3.64 7.93
CA HIS A 28 -11.98 2.90 7.90
C HIS A 28 -10.93 3.70 7.13
N ASP A 29 -9.73 3.86 7.70
CA ASP A 29 -8.65 4.69 7.14
C ASP A 29 -8.33 4.35 5.68
N THR A 30 -8.30 3.05 5.34
CA THR A 30 -8.02 2.56 3.99
C THR A 30 -9.16 2.86 3.03
N ALA A 31 -10.42 2.87 3.50
CA ALA A 31 -11.54 3.31 2.67
C ALA A 31 -11.39 4.79 2.29
N SER A 32 -10.96 5.64 3.23
CA SER A 32 -10.63 7.03 2.93
C SER A 32 -9.39 7.15 2.04
N ALA A 33 -8.34 6.37 2.26
CA ALA A 33 -7.13 6.39 1.42
C ALA A 33 -7.43 6.05 -0.05
N VAL A 34 -8.33 5.09 -0.30
CA VAL A 34 -8.77 4.71 -1.66
C VAL A 34 -9.58 5.81 -2.35
N VAL A 35 -10.38 6.58 -1.60
CA VAL A 35 -10.98 7.82 -2.12
C VAL A 35 -9.90 8.83 -2.49
N GLY A 36 -8.86 8.93 -1.66
CA GLY A 36 -7.70 9.82 -1.83
C GLY A 36 -6.80 9.49 -3.02
N VAL A 37 -7.02 8.38 -3.73
CA VAL A 37 -6.25 8.02 -4.93
C VAL A 37 -6.63 8.95 -6.10
N PRO A 38 -5.67 9.70 -6.69
CA PRO A 38 -5.91 10.66 -7.77
C PRO A 38 -6.03 9.96 -9.13
N TYR A 39 -6.93 8.97 -9.25
CA TYR A 39 -7.19 8.27 -10.50
C TYR A 39 -8.18 9.06 -11.36
N THR A 40 -7.71 9.54 -12.51
CA THR A 40 -8.48 10.34 -13.47
C THR A 40 -8.93 9.55 -14.70
N GLY A 41 -8.78 8.22 -14.68
CA GLY A 41 -9.26 7.37 -15.77
C GLY A 41 -10.79 7.36 -15.88
N ASN A 42 -11.29 6.93 -17.03
CA ASN A 42 -12.72 6.77 -17.29
C ASN A 42 -13.06 5.27 -17.32
N PRO A 43 -13.34 4.65 -16.17
CA PRO A 43 -13.66 3.23 -16.12
C PRO A 43 -14.95 2.99 -16.90
N LYS A 44 -14.95 1.97 -17.76
CA LYS A 44 -16.17 1.55 -18.46
C LYS A 44 -17.15 0.96 -17.43
N PRO A 45 -18.40 1.44 -17.36
CA PRO A 45 -19.38 0.86 -16.45
C PRO A 45 -19.49 -0.66 -16.64
N GLY A 46 -19.36 -1.42 -15.56
CA GLY A 46 -19.42 -2.88 -15.57
C GLY A 46 -18.14 -3.59 -16.04
N ALA A 47 -17.11 -2.87 -16.48
CA ALA A 47 -15.81 -3.47 -16.78
C ALA A 47 -15.00 -3.68 -15.49
N PRO A 48 -14.15 -4.72 -15.44
CA PRO A 48 -13.22 -4.88 -14.33
C PRO A 48 -12.21 -3.71 -14.30
N PRO A 49 -11.66 -3.40 -13.11
CA PRO A 49 -10.67 -2.34 -12.97
C PRO A 49 -9.38 -2.67 -13.75
N ASP A 50 -8.79 -1.64 -14.37
CA ASP A 50 -7.51 -1.69 -15.10
C ASP A 50 -6.34 -1.08 -14.31
N TRP A 51 -6.59 -0.76 -13.05
CA TRP A 51 -5.64 -0.19 -12.10
C TRP A 51 -5.86 -0.83 -10.72
N CYS A 52 -4.85 -0.78 -9.86
CA CYS A 52 -4.98 -1.15 -8.45
C CYS A 52 -4.37 -0.07 -7.56
N TYR A 53 -4.77 -0.04 -6.29
CA TYR A 53 -4.12 0.79 -5.28
C TYR A 53 -3.24 -0.06 -4.36
N ILE A 54 -2.26 0.61 -3.76
CA ILE A 54 -1.54 0.16 -2.58
C ILE A 54 -1.56 1.32 -1.57
N SER A 55 -2.31 1.17 -0.49
CA SER A 55 -2.19 2.04 0.68
C SER A 55 -0.98 1.58 1.48
N CYS A 56 0.14 2.28 1.33
CA CYS A 56 1.44 1.88 1.85
C CYS A 56 1.80 2.67 3.11
N GLY A 57 1.74 1.99 4.24
CA GLY A 57 2.19 2.49 5.54
C GLY A 57 2.93 1.39 6.28
N THR A 58 2.68 1.27 7.59
CA THR A 58 3.17 0.12 8.37
C THR A 58 2.77 -1.19 7.72
N TRP A 59 1.51 -1.30 7.32
CA TRP A 59 1.01 -2.36 6.46
C TRP A 59 0.86 -1.82 5.04
N SER A 60 0.89 -2.73 4.06
CA SER A 60 0.54 -2.42 2.67
C SER A 60 -0.80 -3.10 2.34
N LEU A 61 -1.84 -2.30 2.13
CA LEU A 61 -3.14 -2.82 1.69
C LEU A 61 -3.26 -2.63 0.19
N MET A 62 -3.26 -3.74 -0.53
CA MET A 62 -3.22 -3.76 -1.99
C MET A 62 -4.50 -4.36 -2.56
N GLY A 63 -5.18 -3.64 -3.45
CA GLY A 63 -6.45 -4.11 -3.97
C GLY A 63 -7.04 -3.26 -5.09
N VAL A 64 -8.30 -3.56 -5.40
CA VAL A 64 -9.11 -2.83 -6.36
C VAL A 64 -10.49 -2.51 -5.78
N GLU A 65 -11.23 -1.62 -6.45
CA GLU A 65 -12.65 -1.38 -6.17
C GLU A 65 -13.50 -2.26 -7.10
N THR A 66 -14.44 -3.02 -6.52
CA THR A 66 -15.42 -3.84 -7.24
C THR A 66 -16.85 -3.40 -6.88
N PRO A 67 -17.83 -3.55 -7.79
CA PRO A 67 -19.23 -3.21 -7.47
C PRO A 67 -19.87 -4.09 -6.38
N LYS A 68 -19.34 -5.31 -6.18
CA LYS A 68 -19.85 -6.31 -5.23
C LYS A 68 -18.68 -7.14 -4.68
N PRO A 69 -18.86 -7.81 -3.52
CA PRO A 69 -17.90 -8.79 -3.04
C PRO A 69 -17.64 -9.90 -4.05
N VAL A 70 -16.38 -10.30 -4.16
CA VAL A 70 -15.93 -11.43 -4.96
C VAL A 70 -15.59 -12.57 -4.01
N ILE A 71 -16.45 -13.59 -3.96
CA ILE A 71 -16.36 -14.70 -3.02
C ILE A 71 -16.24 -15.99 -3.82
N THR A 72 -15.01 -16.45 -3.99
CA THR A 72 -14.66 -17.65 -4.75
C THR A 72 -13.57 -18.47 -4.03
N PRO A 73 -13.39 -19.76 -4.38
CA PRO A 73 -12.27 -20.56 -3.85
C PRO A 73 -10.91 -19.90 -4.07
N GLU A 74 -10.72 -19.21 -5.20
CA GLU A 74 -9.47 -18.51 -5.53
C GLU A 74 -9.23 -17.32 -4.59
N THR A 75 -10.27 -16.52 -4.30
CA THR A 75 -10.16 -15.42 -3.33
C THR A 75 -9.85 -15.92 -1.92
N PHE A 76 -10.43 -17.05 -1.52
CA PHE A 76 -10.17 -17.69 -0.24
C PHE A 76 -8.74 -18.24 -0.16
N ALA A 77 -8.31 -19.02 -1.16
CA ALA A 77 -6.98 -19.62 -1.21
C ALA A 77 -5.86 -18.58 -1.26
N ALA A 78 -6.08 -17.45 -1.95
CA ALA A 78 -5.12 -16.35 -1.98
C ALA A 78 -5.22 -15.41 -0.77
N ASN A 79 -6.13 -15.69 0.19
CA ASN A 79 -6.36 -14.91 1.40
C ASN A 79 -6.61 -13.41 1.09
N PHE A 80 -7.58 -13.15 0.21
CA PHE A 80 -8.14 -11.83 -0.04
C PHE A 80 -9.34 -11.56 0.88
N THR A 81 -9.54 -10.29 1.22
CA THR A 81 -10.72 -9.81 1.94
C THR A 81 -11.59 -8.94 1.04
N ASN A 82 -12.87 -8.88 1.39
CA ASN A 82 -13.87 -8.02 0.75
C ASN A 82 -14.33 -6.98 1.78
N GLU A 83 -13.67 -5.82 1.81
CA GLU A 83 -14.01 -4.74 2.74
C GLU A 83 -15.02 -3.75 2.14
N GLY A 84 -15.80 -3.08 2.98
CA GLY A 84 -16.69 -2.00 2.52
C GLY A 84 -15.92 -0.84 1.88
N GLY A 85 -16.37 -0.41 0.71
CA GLY A 85 -15.95 0.82 0.03
C GLY A 85 -16.99 1.93 0.15
N VAL A 86 -16.70 3.11 -0.42
CA VAL A 86 -17.67 4.21 -0.49
C VAL A 86 -18.69 3.97 -1.60
N PHE A 87 -19.85 4.63 -1.52
CA PHE A 87 -20.93 4.52 -2.53
C PHE A 87 -21.37 3.07 -2.82
N GLY A 88 -21.37 2.20 -1.81
CA GLY A 88 -21.83 0.82 -1.93
C GLY A 88 -20.88 -0.12 -2.68
N THR A 89 -19.65 0.32 -2.96
CA THR A 89 -18.61 -0.51 -3.57
C THR A 89 -17.99 -1.46 -2.55
N THR A 90 -17.20 -2.42 -3.04
CA THR A 90 -16.36 -3.31 -2.25
C THR A 90 -14.90 -3.09 -2.61
N ARG A 91 -14.02 -3.18 -1.61
CA ARG A 91 -12.58 -3.18 -1.76
C ARG A 91 -12.08 -4.61 -1.66
N LEU A 92 -11.86 -5.25 -2.80
CA LEU A 92 -11.22 -6.56 -2.87
C LEU A 92 -9.71 -6.34 -2.72
N LEU A 93 -9.17 -6.72 -1.56
CA LEU A 93 -7.77 -6.40 -1.22
C LEU A 93 -7.09 -7.51 -0.43
N LYS A 94 -5.77 -7.43 -0.37
CA LYS A 94 -4.92 -8.27 0.47
C LYS A 94 -4.07 -7.39 1.38
N ASN A 95 -3.99 -7.78 2.65
CA ASN A 95 -3.03 -7.22 3.60
C ASN A 95 -1.66 -7.85 3.34
N ILE A 96 -0.66 -6.99 3.22
CA ILE A 96 0.75 -7.36 3.06
C ILE A 96 1.53 -6.69 4.18
N MET A 97 2.53 -7.36 4.73
CA MET A 97 3.26 -6.91 5.93
C MET A 97 3.77 -5.46 5.84
N GLY A 98 4.08 -4.97 4.63
CA GLY A 98 4.40 -3.56 4.39
C GLY A 98 5.71 -3.10 5.01
N LEU A 99 5.82 -1.81 5.33
CA LEU A 99 7.05 -1.24 5.89
C LEU A 99 7.29 -1.61 7.37
N TRP A 100 6.41 -2.40 7.98
CA TRP A 100 6.62 -2.99 9.31
C TRP A 100 7.99 -3.64 9.45
N LEU A 101 8.43 -4.39 8.42
CA LEU A 101 9.74 -5.05 8.41
C LEU A 101 10.89 -4.03 8.60
N VAL A 102 10.82 -2.91 7.87
CA VAL A 102 11.82 -1.82 7.96
C VAL A 102 11.74 -1.11 9.31
N GLN A 103 10.52 -0.84 9.78
CA GLN A 103 10.27 -0.17 11.07
C GLN A 103 10.80 -0.99 12.24
N GLU A 104 10.53 -2.30 12.28
CA GLU A 104 11.00 -3.17 13.35
C GLU A 104 12.51 -3.39 13.29
N CYS A 105 13.12 -3.58 12.11
CA CYS A 105 14.59 -3.60 11.99
C CYS A 105 15.22 -2.34 12.60
N ARG A 106 14.69 -1.17 12.25
CA ARG A 106 15.13 0.12 12.82
C ARG A 106 14.96 0.15 14.33
N ARG A 107 13.81 -0.29 14.87
CA ARG A 107 13.57 -0.33 16.33
C ARG A 107 14.51 -1.33 17.03
N THR A 108 14.82 -2.47 16.43
CA THR A 108 15.79 -3.43 16.97
C THR A 108 17.17 -2.78 17.12
N TRP A 109 17.68 -2.15 16.07
CA TRP A 109 19.00 -1.49 16.12
C TRP A 109 19.03 -0.30 17.09
N GLN A 110 17.94 0.48 17.15
CA GLN A 110 17.81 1.58 18.10
C GLN A 110 17.89 1.10 19.56
N ARG A 111 17.26 -0.04 19.90
CA ARG A 111 17.39 -0.66 21.23
C ARG A 111 18.81 -1.14 21.52
N GLY A 112 19.56 -1.52 20.49
CA GLY A 112 20.98 -1.86 20.56
C GLY A 112 21.93 -0.65 20.56
N GLY A 113 21.42 0.58 20.62
CA GLY A 113 22.21 1.82 20.67
C GLY A 113 22.59 2.41 19.32
N VAL A 114 22.14 1.83 18.19
CA VAL A 114 22.43 2.33 16.85
C VAL A 114 21.19 3.02 16.28
N ASN A 115 21.28 4.33 16.07
CA ASN A 115 20.18 5.15 15.58
C ASN A 115 20.34 5.45 14.09
N TYR A 116 19.55 4.79 13.26
CA TYR A 116 19.39 5.14 11.85
C TYR A 116 18.13 5.99 11.66
N ASP A 117 18.15 6.95 10.73
CA ASP A 117 16.93 7.52 10.17
C ASP A 117 16.47 6.74 8.92
N TYR A 118 15.26 7.00 8.44
CA TYR A 118 14.71 6.28 7.28
C TYR A 118 15.42 6.64 5.96
N ALA A 119 15.96 7.85 5.83
CA ALA A 119 16.67 8.28 4.62
C ALA A 119 18.01 7.55 4.52
N GLU A 120 18.72 7.40 5.65
CA GLU A 120 19.94 6.64 5.76
C GLU A 120 19.72 5.15 5.45
N LEU A 121 18.69 4.53 6.05
CA LEU A 121 18.33 3.14 5.75
C LEU A 121 18.01 2.94 4.26
N THR A 122 17.31 3.90 3.65
CA THR A 122 17.00 3.86 2.22
C THR A 122 18.27 3.95 1.37
N ARG A 123 19.23 4.82 1.73
CA ARG A 123 20.53 4.93 1.06
C ARG A 123 21.35 3.64 1.19
N LEU A 124 21.39 3.04 2.38
CA LEU A 124 22.08 1.76 2.63
C LEU A 124 21.45 0.63 1.80
N ALA A 125 20.12 0.56 1.72
CA ALA A 125 19.42 -0.42 0.90
C ALA A 125 19.66 -0.22 -0.61
N ALA A 126 19.75 1.03 -1.06
CA ALA A 126 20.05 1.35 -2.46
C ALA A 126 21.46 0.89 -2.86
N ALA A 127 22.43 0.99 -1.96
CA ALA A 127 23.81 0.53 -2.17
C ALA A 127 23.97 -0.99 -2.06
N ALA A 128 23.09 -1.68 -1.34
CA ALA A 128 23.10 -3.13 -1.20
C ALA A 128 22.77 -3.84 -2.54
N LYS A 129 23.27 -5.08 -2.68
CA LYS A 129 23.03 -5.90 -3.86
C LYS A 129 21.54 -6.22 -4.01
N THR A 130 20.99 -5.85 -5.17
CA THR A 130 19.59 -6.11 -5.54
C THR A 130 19.30 -7.60 -5.62
N LEU A 131 18.16 -8.03 -5.08
CA LEU A 131 17.63 -9.39 -5.13
C LEU A 131 18.60 -10.45 -4.57
N ARG A 132 19.55 -10.05 -3.72
CA ARG A 132 20.51 -10.96 -3.07
C ARG A 132 19.80 -12.02 -2.25
N THR A 133 18.76 -11.62 -1.53
CA THR A 133 17.98 -12.43 -0.61
C THR A 133 16.51 -12.13 -0.84
N VAL A 134 15.69 -13.17 -0.95
CA VAL A 134 14.22 -13.05 -1.08
C VAL A 134 13.56 -13.95 -0.06
N ILE A 135 12.66 -13.40 0.75
CA ILE A 135 11.88 -14.16 1.73
C ILE A 135 10.38 -14.00 1.45
N ASP A 136 9.52 -14.83 2.02
CA ASP A 136 8.10 -14.51 2.12
C ASP A 136 7.89 -13.38 3.14
N PRO A 137 7.54 -12.15 2.73
CA PRO A 137 7.34 -11.05 3.67
C PRO A 137 6.07 -11.23 4.53
N ASP A 138 5.16 -12.13 4.16
CA ASP A 138 3.92 -12.40 4.89
C ASP A 138 4.04 -13.61 5.83
N ASP A 139 5.23 -14.20 6.00
CA ASP A 139 5.44 -15.27 6.99
C ASP A 139 5.06 -14.76 8.39
N LEU A 140 4.17 -15.48 9.07
CA LEU A 140 3.58 -15.07 10.34
C LEU A 140 4.61 -14.86 11.46
N THR A 141 5.81 -15.44 11.34
CA THR A 141 6.91 -15.19 12.28
C THR A 141 7.38 -13.74 12.26
N LEU A 142 7.13 -12.99 11.18
CA LEU A 142 7.46 -11.57 11.04
C LEU A 142 6.39 -10.64 11.67
N MET A 143 5.22 -11.16 12.07
CA MET A 143 4.16 -10.33 12.63
C MET A 143 4.47 -9.75 14.02
N PRO A 144 5.00 -10.52 15.00
CA PRO A 144 5.26 -9.97 16.33
C PRO A 144 6.34 -8.87 16.28
N PRO A 145 6.29 -7.84 17.13
CA PRO A 145 7.43 -6.93 17.30
C PRO A 145 8.66 -7.67 17.86
N GLY A 146 9.84 -7.06 17.76
CA GLY A 146 11.06 -7.58 18.37
C GLY A 146 12.24 -7.63 17.42
N ASP A 147 13.03 -8.70 17.51
CA ASP A 147 14.25 -8.89 16.73
C ASP A 147 13.93 -9.31 15.28
N MET A 148 13.55 -8.32 14.46
CA MET A 148 13.21 -8.51 13.06
C MET A 148 14.41 -8.96 12.19
N PRO A 149 15.63 -8.39 12.33
CA PRO A 149 16.79 -8.85 11.57
C PRO A 149 17.06 -10.35 11.77
N SER A 150 17.03 -10.84 13.01
CA SER A 150 17.24 -12.28 13.27
C SER A 150 16.18 -13.16 12.60
N ARG A 151 14.91 -12.72 12.59
CA ARG A 151 13.84 -13.48 11.92
C ARG A 151 13.98 -13.47 10.40
N ILE A 152 14.36 -12.34 9.82
CA ILE A 152 14.72 -12.26 8.39
C ILE A 152 15.87 -13.22 8.07
N ALA A 153 16.91 -13.28 8.91
CA ALA A 153 18.04 -14.20 8.72
C ALA A 153 17.61 -15.68 8.80
N VAL A 154 16.72 -16.03 9.75
CA VAL A 154 16.16 -17.39 9.86
C VAL A 154 15.35 -17.76 8.62
N LEU A 155 14.51 -16.86 8.11
CA LEU A 155 13.74 -17.11 6.89
C LEU A 155 14.63 -17.22 5.65
N ALA A 156 15.67 -16.39 5.54
CA ALA A 156 16.65 -16.49 4.48
C ALA A 156 17.33 -17.87 4.49
N ALA A 157 17.79 -18.32 5.66
CA ALA A 157 18.40 -19.64 5.82
C ALA A 157 17.43 -20.78 5.44
N LYS A 158 16.17 -20.71 5.91
CA LYS A 158 15.11 -21.69 5.59
C LYS A 158 14.80 -21.74 4.09
N ALA A 159 14.85 -20.61 3.40
CA ALA A 159 14.63 -20.50 1.96
C ALA A 159 15.85 -20.91 1.11
N GLY A 160 17.00 -21.22 1.73
CA GLY A 160 18.25 -21.48 1.02
C GLY A 160 18.87 -20.22 0.38
N GLU A 161 18.50 -19.06 0.90
CA GLU A 161 18.93 -17.75 0.41
C GLU A 161 20.18 -17.25 1.17
N PRO A 162 21.02 -16.40 0.56
CA PRO A 162 22.10 -15.74 1.27
C PRO A 162 21.58 -14.96 2.49
N ILE A 163 22.20 -15.16 3.65
CA ILE A 163 21.81 -14.43 4.86
C ILE A 163 22.31 -12.97 4.74
N PRO A 164 21.45 -11.96 4.98
CA PRO A 164 21.88 -10.57 5.07
C PRO A 164 22.84 -10.37 6.26
N GLY A 165 23.95 -9.67 6.04
CA GLY A 165 24.95 -9.38 7.06
C GLY A 165 24.95 -7.92 7.54
N GLU A 166 24.54 -7.00 6.67
CA GLU A 166 24.62 -5.55 6.93
C GLU A 166 23.22 -4.91 6.98
N PRO A 167 23.03 -3.79 7.70
CA PRO A 167 21.73 -3.11 7.80
C PRO A 167 21.08 -2.82 6.44
N GLY A 168 21.89 -2.37 5.47
CA GLY A 168 21.41 -2.13 4.10
C GLY A 168 20.89 -3.39 3.42
N GLU A 169 21.50 -4.56 3.66
CA GLU A 169 21.05 -5.83 3.09
C GLU A 169 19.75 -6.32 3.73
N PHE A 170 19.56 -6.13 5.03
CA PHE A 170 18.29 -6.44 5.70
C PHE A 170 17.15 -5.59 5.13
N ILE A 171 17.35 -4.27 5.06
CA ILE A 171 16.32 -3.38 4.48
C ILE A 171 16.10 -3.70 3.01
N ARG A 172 17.17 -3.98 2.25
CA ARG A 172 17.02 -4.36 0.84
C ARG A 172 16.23 -5.65 0.66
N THR A 173 16.49 -6.65 1.50
CA THR A 173 15.73 -7.91 1.53
C THR A 173 14.25 -7.67 1.79
N SER A 174 13.91 -6.80 2.77
CA SER A 174 12.52 -6.43 3.04
C SER A 174 11.87 -5.78 1.81
N LEU A 175 12.50 -4.77 1.21
CA LEU A 175 11.93 -4.04 0.07
C LEU A 175 11.77 -4.92 -1.17
N ASP A 176 12.79 -5.70 -1.53
CA ASP A 176 12.76 -6.59 -2.70
C ASP A 176 11.68 -7.68 -2.55
N SER A 177 11.57 -8.26 -1.35
CA SER A 177 10.55 -9.29 -1.05
C SER A 177 9.13 -8.71 -1.07
N LEU A 178 8.94 -7.49 -0.54
CA LEU A 178 7.65 -6.79 -0.56
C LEU A 178 7.16 -6.53 -1.98
N VAL A 179 8.02 -6.01 -2.88
CA VAL A 179 7.59 -5.70 -4.25
C VAL A 179 7.32 -6.96 -5.09
N LEU A 180 8.00 -8.07 -4.78
CA LEU A 180 7.69 -9.38 -5.36
C LEU A 180 6.32 -9.89 -4.87
N LYS A 181 5.98 -9.67 -3.60
CA LYS A 181 4.63 -9.94 -3.09
C LYS A 181 3.58 -9.03 -3.74
N TYR A 182 3.89 -7.76 -4.02
CA TYR A 182 2.98 -6.90 -4.80
C TYR A 182 2.73 -7.48 -6.19
N ARG A 183 3.78 -7.91 -6.90
CA ARG A 183 3.63 -8.60 -8.19
C ARG A 183 2.74 -9.84 -8.07
N TRP A 184 2.95 -10.66 -7.04
CA TRP A 184 2.10 -11.83 -6.76
C TRP A 184 0.64 -11.44 -6.61
N THR A 185 0.35 -10.45 -5.77
CA THR A 185 -1.00 -9.98 -5.48
C THR A 185 -1.69 -9.44 -6.72
N ILE A 186 -0.99 -8.68 -7.58
CA ILE A 186 -1.56 -8.20 -8.85
C ILE A 186 -1.93 -9.38 -9.74
N GLN A 187 -1.04 -10.36 -9.92
CA GLN A 187 -1.31 -11.51 -10.78
C GLN A 187 -2.50 -12.35 -10.28
N ARG A 188 -2.72 -12.41 -8.96
CA ARG A 188 -3.94 -13.02 -8.39
C ARG A 188 -5.18 -12.19 -8.69
N LEU A 189 -5.13 -10.87 -8.50
CA LEU A 189 -6.25 -9.97 -8.83
C LEU A 189 -6.63 -10.07 -10.31
N GLU A 190 -5.66 -10.06 -11.22
CA GLU A 190 -5.88 -10.20 -12.66
C GLU A 190 -6.54 -11.53 -13.01
N SER A 191 -6.08 -12.63 -12.40
CA SER A 191 -6.66 -13.96 -12.57
C SER A 191 -8.10 -14.03 -12.04
N ILE A 192 -8.36 -13.48 -10.85
CA ILE A 192 -9.68 -13.50 -10.19
C ILE A 192 -10.70 -12.67 -10.97
N LEU A 193 -10.27 -11.52 -11.50
CA LEU A 193 -11.14 -10.55 -12.16
C LEU A 193 -11.17 -10.68 -13.68
N ASN A 194 -10.36 -11.57 -14.23
CA ASN A 194 -10.15 -11.74 -15.68
C ASN A 194 -9.87 -10.41 -16.38
N THR A 195 -8.88 -9.66 -15.88
CA THR A 195 -8.50 -8.33 -16.35
C THR A 195 -6.99 -8.16 -16.37
N SER A 196 -6.52 -7.07 -16.96
CA SER A 196 -5.12 -6.64 -16.89
C SER A 196 -5.02 -5.32 -16.13
N ILE A 197 -4.17 -5.28 -15.11
CA ILE A 197 -3.89 -4.09 -14.33
C ILE A 197 -2.66 -3.43 -14.96
N SER A 198 -2.82 -2.22 -15.48
CA SER A 198 -1.76 -1.47 -16.16
C SER A 198 -1.01 -0.50 -15.23
N THR A 199 -1.70 -0.02 -14.20
CA THR A 199 -1.22 1.05 -13.32
C THR A 199 -1.42 0.70 -11.85
N VAL A 200 -0.39 0.95 -11.04
CA VAL A 200 -0.42 0.84 -9.59
C VAL A 200 -0.42 2.24 -8.97
N HIS A 201 -1.47 2.59 -8.26
CA HIS A 201 -1.53 3.82 -7.46
C HIS A 201 -1.01 3.55 -6.06
N LEU A 202 0.18 4.04 -5.75
CA LEU A 202 0.79 3.91 -4.43
C LEU A 202 0.51 5.20 -3.64
N VAL A 203 -0.08 5.07 -2.46
CA VAL A 203 -0.43 6.21 -1.59
C VAL A 203 -0.01 5.96 -0.15
N GLY A 204 -0.05 6.99 0.70
CA GLY A 204 0.33 6.84 2.11
C GLY A 204 1.80 7.17 2.37
N GLY A 205 2.20 7.16 3.65
CA GLY A 205 3.55 7.53 4.09
C GLY A 205 4.69 6.76 3.41
N GLY A 206 4.44 5.53 2.97
CA GLY A 206 5.43 4.67 2.32
C GLY A 206 5.93 5.18 0.98
N ILE A 207 5.20 6.09 0.31
CA ILE A 207 5.66 6.67 -0.97
C ILE A 207 6.88 7.57 -0.83
N GLN A 208 7.22 7.99 0.40
CA GLN A 208 8.44 8.74 0.67
C GLN A 208 9.70 7.89 0.47
N ASN A 209 9.57 6.55 0.49
CA ASN A 209 10.63 5.65 0.08
C ASN A 209 10.62 5.51 -1.44
N GLU A 210 11.29 6.44 -2.14
CA GLU A 210 11.34 6.45 -3.60
C GLU A 210 11.96 5.17 -4.20
N LEU A 211 12.87 4.53 -3.46
CA LEU A 211 13.43 3.22 -3.83
C LEU A 211 12.31 2.18 -3.90
N LEU A 212 11.44 2.08 -2.88
CA LEU A 212 10.28 1.19 -2.89
C LEU A 212 9.36 1.47 -4.09
N CYS A 213 9.09 2.74 -4.39
CA CYS A 213 8.25 3.12 -5.53
C CYS A 213 8.84 2.61 -6.87
N GLN A 214 10.13 2.85 -7.11
CA GLN A 214 10.79 2.40 -8.32
C GLN A 214 10.89 0.86 -8.39
N LEU A 215 11.23 0.20 -7.28
CA LEU A 215 11.29 -1.27 -7.22
C LEU A 215 9.91 -1.88 -7.48
N THR A 216 8.82 -1.22 -7.05
CA THR A 216 7.45 -1.67 -7.35
C THR A 216 7.19 -1.64 -8.85
N ALA A 217 7.56 -0.56 -9.55
CA ALA A 217 7.41 -0.48 -11.00
C ALA A 217 8.24 -1.57 -11.70
N ASP A 218 9.50 -1.75 -11.30
CA ASP A 218 10.38 -2.74 -11.92
C ASP A 218 9.92 -4.19 -11.69
N ALA A 219 9.54 -4.53 -10.46
CA ALA A 219 9.15 -5.89 -10.09
C ALA A 219 7.80 -6.29 -10.70
N THR A 220 6.85 -5.35 -10.74
CA THR A 220 5.51 -5.58 -11.27
C THR A 220 5.43 -5.42 -12.78
N GLY A 221 6.40 -4.73 -13.41
CA GLY A 221 6.36 -4.41 -14.83
C GLY A 221 5.23 -3.44 -15.20
N ARG A 222 4.77 -2.64 -14.24
CA ARG A 222 3.65 -1.70 -14.39
C ARG A 222 4.08 -0.28 -14.05
N ALA A 223 3.36 0.69 -14.62
CA ALA A 223 3.54 2.06 -14.20
C ALA A 223 3.07 2.24 -12.75
N VAL A 224 3.84 2.96 -11.95
CA VAL A 224 3.47 3.35 -10.59
C VAL A 224 3.22 4.84 -10.54
N VAL A 225 2.06 5.25 -10.01
CA VAL A 225 1.73 6.64 -9.70
C VAL A 225 1.74 6.78 -8.18
N ALA A 226 2.74 7.47 -7.65
CA ALA A 226 2.92 7.67 -6.22
C ALA A 226 2.37 9.03 -5.79
N GLY A 227 1.36 9.04 -4.93
CA GLY A 227 0.77 10.25 -4.35
C GLY A 227 -0.75 10.17 -4.22
N PRO A 228 -1.33 10.83 -3.19
CA PRO A 228 -0.65 11.67 -2.19
C PRO A 228 -0.13 10.89 -0.96
N VAL A 229 0.76 11.53 -0.19
CA VAL A 229 1.21 11.02 1.13
C VAL A 229 0.01 10.93 2.09
N GLU A 230 -0.78 12.00 2.18
CA GLU A 230 -1.92 12.13 3.09
C GLU A 230 -3.24 11.69 2.44
N ALA A 231 -3.24 10.55 1.74
CA ALA A 231 -4.43 10.07 1.02
C ALA A 231 -5.64 9.81 1.93
N THR A 232 -5.41 9.34 3.16
CA THR A 232 -6.49 9.15 4.15
C THR A 232 -7.17 10.46 4.50
N ALA A 233 -6.39 11.49 4.84
CA ALA A 233 -6.94 12.81 5.18
C ALA A 233 -7.62 13.45 3.97
N ALA A 234 -6.98 13.38 2.80
CA ALA A 234 -7.52 13.93 1.56
C ALA A 234 -8.84 13.26 1.16
N GLY A 235 -8.92 11.94 1.20
CA GLY A 235 -10.15 11.21 0.89
C GLY A 235 -11.26 11.43 1.91
N ASN A 236 -10.92 11.57 3.20
CA ASN A 236 -11.89 11.98 4.22
C ASN A 236 -12.50 13.35 3.87
N ILE A 237 -11.67 14.37 3.62
CA ILE A 237 -12.12 15.72 3.24
C ILE A 237 -12.99 15.66 1.98
N MET A 238 -12.61 14.90 0.96
CA MET A 238 -13.40 14.75 -0.27
C MET A 238 -14.78 14.14 -0.01
N MET A 239 -14.90 13.14 0.87
CA MET A 239 -16.20 12.58 1.23
C MET A 239 -17.10 13.60 1.95
N GLN A 240 -16.53 14.45 2.81
CA GLN A 240 -17.27 15.54 3.43
C GLN A 240 -17.69 16.60 2.40
N ALA A 241 -16.80 16.94 1.47
CA ALA A 241 -17.08 17.89 0.40
C ALA A 241 -18.24 17.40 -0.49
N ILE A 242 -18.22 16.12 -0.88
CA ILE A 242 -19.32 15.48 -1.61
C ILE A 242 -20.61 15.51 -0.80
N ALA A 243 -20.57 15.06 0.45
CA ALA A 243 -21.76 15.01 1.30
C ALA A 243 -22.35 16.40 1.62
N SER A 244 -21.55 17.46 1.49
CA SER A 244 -21.97 18.85 1.66
C SER A 244 -22.44 19.53 0.37
N GLY A 245 -22.43 18.81 -0.77
CA GLY A 245 -22.84 19.33 -2.08
C GLY A 245 -21.80 20.23 -2.78
N ARG A 246 -20.58 20.33 -2.24
CA ARG A 246 -19.49 21.14 -2.82
C ARG A 246 -18.75 20.44 -3.96
N VAL A 247 -18.84 19.12 -4.01
CA VAL A 247 -18.24 18.25 -5.03
C VAL A 247 -19.33 17.29 -5.48
N SER A 248 -19.54 17.15 -6.78
CA SER A 248 -20.64 16.38 -7.38
C SER A 248 -20.52 14.87 -7.19
N GLY A 249 -19.32 14.35 -6.97
CA GLY A 249 -19.10 12.93 -6.72
C GLY A 249 -17.63 12.50 -6.80
N LEU A 250 -17.41 11.19 -6.78
CA LEU A 250 -16.06 10.60 -6.68
C LEU A 250 -15.17 10.95 -7.87
N LYS A 251 -15.73 11.05 -9.09
CA LYS A 251 -14.97 11.42 -10.29
C LYS A 251 -14.39 12.84 -10.18
N GLU A 252 -15.21 13.81 -9.79
CA GLU A 252 -14.77 15.20 -9.60
C GLU A 252 -13.79 15.29 -8.42
N ALA A 253 -14.06 14.59 -7.31
CA ALA A 253 -13.14 14.53 -6.18
C ALA A 253 -11.74 14.05 -6.60
N ARG A 254 -11.64 12.98 -7.37
CA ARG A 254 -10.35 12.46 -7.85
C ARG A 254 -9.64 13.41 -8.83
N SER A 255 -10.39 14.17 -9.64
CA SER A 255 -9.82 15.24 -10.48
C SER A 255 -9.21 16.35 -9.62
N ILE A 256 -9.95 16.83 -8.61
CA ILE A 256 -9.46 17.84 -7.66
C ILE A 256 -8.20 17.34 -6.96
N LEU A 257 -8.18 16.07 -6.51
CA LEU A 257 -7.01 15.48 -5.88
C LEU A 257 -5.80 15.43 -6.82
N ALA A 258 -5.99 15.07 -8.09
CA ALA A 258 -4.92 15.04 -9.09
C ALA A 258 -4.34 16.43 -9.39
N GLU A 259 -5.16 17.48 -9.30
CA GLU A 259 -4.73 18.88 -9.47
C GLU A 259 -4.12 19.47 -8.20
N SER A 260 -4.48 18.95 -7.02
CA SER A 260 -4.06 19.49 -5.71
C SER A 260 -2.73 18.94 -5.21
N PHE A 261 -2.37 17.71 -5.60
CA PHE A 261 -1.19 17.02 -5.07
C PHE A 261 -0.17 16.71 -6.15
N ALA A 262 1.10 16.91 -5.82
CA ALA A 262 2.19 16.41 -6.65
C ALA A 262 2.16 14.87 -6.64
N VAL A 263 2.06 14.28 -7.84
CA VAL A 263 2.19 12.84 -8.06
C VAL A 263 3.48 12.58 -8.81
N LYS A 264 4.21 11.53 -8.41
CA LYS A 264 5.42 11.09 -9.10
C LYS A 264 5.16 9.78 -9.82
N ARG A 265 5.52 9.74 -11.10
CA ARG A 265 5.35 8.56 -11.94
C ARG A 265 6.68 7.81 -12.05
N TYR A 266 6.63 6.50 -11.86
CA TYR A 266 7.76 5.59 -12.01
C TYR A 266 7.42 4.57 -13.10
N GLU A 267 8.29 4.48 -14.10
CA GLU A 267 8.18 3.49 -15.16
C GLU A 267 9.14 2.31 -14.87
N PRO A 268 8.77 1.08 -15.26
CA PRO A 268 9.68 -0.06 -15.16
C PRO A 268 10.97 0.21 -15.93
N ARG A 269 12.12 0.04 -15.27
CA ARG A 269 13.42 0.24 -15.94
C ARG A 269 13.69 -0.87 -16.95
N PRO A 270 14.15 -0.53 -18.18
CA PRO A 270 14.43 -1.52 -19.21
C PRO A 270 15.56 -2.46 -18.78
N GLY A 271 15.52 -3.70 -19.29
CA GLY A 271 16.55 -4.72 -19.02
C GLY A 271 16.51 -5.34 -17.61
N ARG A 272 15.53 -4.98 -16.76
CA ARG A 272 15.37 -5.55 -15.41
C ARG A 272 14.35 -6.70 -15.34
N ALA A 273 13.53 -6.90 -16.37
CA ALA A 273 12.41 -7.85 -16.33
C ALA A 273 12.85 -9.29 -16.01
N ALA A 274 13.96 -9.75 -16.62
CA ALA A 274 14.47 -11.11 -16.40
C ALA A 274 14.88 -11.35 -14.94
N MET A 275 15.70 -10.46 -14.35
CA MET A 275 16.15 -10.63 -12.94
C MET A 275 14.98 -10.64 -11.94
N TRP A 276 13.95 -9.82 -12.18
CA TRP A 276 12.74 -9.83 -11.35
C TRP A 276 11.90 -11.08 -11.58
N GLY A 277 11.89 -11.63 -12.80
CA GLY A 277 11.29 -12.92 -13.12
C GLY A 277 11.93 -14.06 -12.34
N ASP A 278 13.27 -14.13 -12.34
CA ASP A 278 14.02 -15.16 -11.61
C ASP A 278 13.79 -15.06 -10.10
N ALA A 279 13.85 -13.85 -9.55
CA ALA A 279 13.56 -13.62 -8.13
C ALA A 279 12.10 -13.94 -7.77
N TYR A 280 11.16 -13.68 -8.67
CA TYR A 280 9.77 -14.04 -8.48
C TYR A 280 9.58 -15.56 -8.40
N GLN A 281 10.29 -16.34 -9.23
CA GLN A 281 10.27 -17.81 -9.11
C GLN A 281 10.83 -18.31 -7.79
N ARG A 282 11.83 -17.61 -7.21
CA ARG A 282 12.34 -17.93 -5.87
C ARG A 282 11.32 -17.65 -4.77
N LEU A 283 10.60 -16.54 -4.86
CA LEU A 283 9.48 -16.26 -3.93
C LEU A 283 8.39 -17.34 -4.04
N LEU A 284 7.97 -17.71 -5.26
CA LEU A 284 6.91 -18.69 -5.47
C LEU A 284 7.20 -20.06 -4.87
N LYS A 285 8.47 -20.45 -4.71
CA LYS A 285 8.86 -21.71 -4.05
C LYS A 285 8.68 -21.68 -2.53
N GLN A 286 8.48 -20.50 -1.96
CA GLN A 286 8.31 -20.28 -0.52
C GLN A 286 6.84 -20.13 -0.11
N LEU A 287 5.93 -19.87 -1.07
CA LEU A 287 4.49 -19.73 -0.88
C LEU A 287 3.77 -21.07 -1.04
#